data_AF-A0A1H4F0P5-F1
#
_entry.id   AF-A0A1H4F0P5-F1
#
_cell.length_a   1.000
_cell.length_b   1.000
_cell.length_c   1.000
_cell.angle_alpha   90.00
_cell.angle_beta   90.00
_cell.angle_gamma   90.00
#
_symmetry.space_group_name_H-M   'P 1'
#
loop_
_entity.id
_entity.type
_entity.pdbx_description
1 polymer ?
#
loop_
_entity_poly.entity_id
_entity_poly.type
_entity_poly.pdbx_seq_one_letter_code
_entity_poly.pdbx_strand_id
1 'polypeptide(L)'
;MDQTLPDPKVGHGTDMFNSPGIGGSEQVEQMEPLPGWFTADKFLKMSTGNFTALLQLTEPSNLYPGVLGRVEDGALADLLLVAGNLLVDSTAVTDRDNPKIIMKDGVIYKNTL
;
A
#
# COMPACT_ATOMS: atom_id res chain seq x y z
N MET A 1 -15.25 -10.93 32.19
CA MET A 1 -14.51 -9.97 31.36
C MET A 1 -14.63 -10.45 29.93
N ASP A 2 -15.67 -9.99 29.24
CA ASP A 2 -15.77 -10.12 27.79
C ASP A 2 -15.09 -8.88 27.21
N GLN A 3 -13.78 -8.99 26.95
CA GLN A 3 -13.05 -7.99 26.19
C GLN A 3 -12.87 -8.56 24.79
N THR A 4 -13.91 -8.41 23.98
CA THR A 4 -13.76 -8.48 22.53
C THR A 4 -12.75 -7.41 22.11
N LEU A 5 -11.60 -7.85 21.63
CA LEU A 5 -10.57 -6.93 21.12
C LEU A 5 -11.15 -6.18 19.91
N PRO A 6 -10.91 -4.86 19.80
CA PRO A 6 -11.30 -4.11 18.61
C PRO A 6 -10.56 -4.65 17.38
N ASP A 7 -11.18 -4.58 16.19
CA ASP A 7 -10.51 -4.92 14.92
C ASP A 7 -9.30 -4.01 14.74
N PRO A 8 -8.06 -4.53 14.81
CA PRO A 8 -6.87 -3.70 14.82
C PRO A 8 -6.61 -3.10 13.44
N LYS A 9 -6.09 -1.87 13.41
CA LYS A 9 -5.50 -1.30 12.18
C LYS A 9 -4.16 -1.98 11.91
N VAL A 10 -4.13 -2.82 10.88
CA VAL A 10 -2.92 -3.52 10.44
C VAL A 10 -2.28 -2.76 9.27
N GLY A 11 -0.95 -2.64 9.31
CA GLY A 11 -0.12 -2.14 8.21
C GLY A 11 0.90 -3.20 7.77
N HIS A 12 1.33 -3.14 6.51
CA HIS A 12 2.38 -4.03 5.99
C HIS A 12 3.73 -3.33 5.96
N GLY A 13 4.79 -4.05 6.35
CA GLY A 13 6.17 -3.62 6.23
C GLY A 13 7.07 -4.86 6.21
N THR A 14 8.19 -4.76 5.51
CA THR A 14 9.10 -5.90 5.27
C THR A 14 10.27 -5.96 6.25
N ASP A 15 10.50 -4.88 7.01
CA ASP A 15 11.67 -4.70 7.89
C ASP A 15 13.02 -4.95 7.18
N MET A 16 13.07 -4.64 5.88
CA MET A 16 14.25 -4.82 5.05
C MET A 16 15.00 -3.51 4.88
N PHE A 17 15.75 -3.13 5.92
CA PHE A 17 16.65 -1.98 5.86
C PHE A 17 18.10 -2.43 5.64
N ASN A 18 18.68 -2.06 4.50
CA ASN A 18 20.08 -2.34 4.14
C ASN A 18 20.46 -3.84 4.13
N SER A 19 19.50 -4.72 3.80
CA SER A 19 19.73 -6.16 3.70
C SER A 19 20.58 -6.50 2.46
N PRO A 20 21.80 -7.03 2.61
CA PRO A 20 22.63 -7.39 1.47
C PRO A 20 22.00 -8.54 0.68
N GLY A 21 21.91 -8.42 -0.64
CA GLY A 21 21.39 -9.48 -1.52
C GLY A 21 19.88 -9.57 -1.63
N ILE A 22 19.11 -8.99 -0.69
CA ILE A 22 17.67 -8.79 -0.84
C ILE A 22 17.46 -7.35 -1.31
N GLY A 23 17.39 -7.17 -2.63
CA GLY A 23 17.11 -5.86 -3.20
C GLY A 23 15.74 -5.35 -2.77
N GLY A 24 15.54 -4.04 -2.82
CA GLY A 24 14.20 -3.44 -2.69
C GLY A 24 13.20 -4.00 -3.72
N SER A 25 13.67 -4.68 -4.77
CA SER A 25 12.84 -5.46 -5.68
C SER A 25 11.95 -6.45 -4.93
N GLU A 26 12.45 -7.26 -4.00
CA GLU A 26 11.70 -8.39 -3.42
C GLU A 26 10.59 -7.96 -2.43
N GLN A 27 10.48 -6.67 -2.10
CA GLN A 27 9.44 -6.17 -1.20
C GLN A 27 8.02 -6.43 -1.71
N VAL A 28 7.82 -6.35 -3.02
CA VAL A 28 6.52 -6.59 -3.64
C VAL A 28 6.15 -8.08 -3.59
N GLU A 29 7.14 -8.97 -3.75
CA GLU A 29 6.95 -10.43 -3.70
C GLU A 29 6.53 -10.90 -2.30
N GLN A 30 6.99 -10.22 -1.25
CA GLN A 30 6.56 -10.51 0.13
C GLN A 30 5.07 -10.20 0.41
N MET A 31 4.41 -9.48 -0.50
CA MET A 31 2.97 -9.22 -0.41
C MET A 31 2.13 -10.37 -0.99
N GLU A 32 2.70 -11.22 -1.85
CA GLU A 32 1.98 -12.31 -2.54
C GLU A 32 1.29 -13.32 -1.61
N PRO A 33 1.86 -13.69 -0.44
CA PRO A 33 1.20 -14.61 0.47
C PRO A 33 0.04 -13.99 1.26
N LEU A 34 -0.01 -12.65 1.38
CA LEU A 34 -0.92 -11.95 2.29
C LEU A 34 -2.41 -12.16 1.97
N PRO A 35 -2.86 -12.24 0.70
CA PRO A 35 -4.25 -12.57 0.38
C PRO A 35 -4.71 -13.94 0.88
N GLY A 36 -3.80 -14.85 1.26
CA GLY A 36 -4.14 -16.10 1.96
C GLY A 36 -4.58 -15.91 3.41
N TRP A 37 -4.27 -14.75 4.01
CA TRP A 37 -4.55 -14.42 5.42
C TRP A 37 -5.56 -13.29 5.58
N PHE A 38 -5.68 -12.42 4.57
CA PHE A 38 -6.51 -11.23 4.59
C PHE A 38 -7.45 -11.19 3.40
N THR A 39 -8.68 -10.70 3.61
CA THR A 39 -9.58 -10.35 2.51
C THR A 39 -8.95 -9.27 1.65
N ALA A 40 -9.33 -9.20 0.37
CA ALA A 40 -8.79 -8.22 -0.58
C ALA A 40 -8.88 -6.78 -0.06
N ASP A 41 -10.00 -6.40 0.56
CA ASP A 41 -10.18 -5.05 1.12
C ASP A 41 -9.25 -4.79 2.31
N LYS A 42 -9.01 -5.79 3.17
CA LYS A 42 -8.06 -5.68 4.30
C LYS A 42 -6.63 -5.59 3.79
N PHE A 43 -6.27 -6.41 2.80
CA PHE A 43 -4.97 -6.38 2.14
C PHE A 43 -4.66 -5.01 1.52
N LEU A 44 -5.57 -4.48 0.70
CA LEU A 44 -5.38 -3.19 0.06
C LEU A 44 -5.27 -2.05 1.08
N LYS A 45 -6.14 -2.03 2.11
CA LYS A 45 -6.07 -1.01 3.18
C LYS A 45 -4.78 -1.11 3.98
N MET A 46 -4.33 -2.32 4.30
CA MET A 46 -3.09 -2.61 5.02
C MET A 46 -1.87 -2.00 4.33
N SER A 47 -1.81 -2.06 3.00
CA SER A 47 -0.67 -1.54 2.22
C SER A 47 -0.84 -0.09 1.78
N THR A 48 -1.97 0.55 2.10
CA THR A 48 -2.26 1.94 1.71
C THR A 48 -2.76 2.74 2.92
N GLY A 49 -4.06 3.03 2.99
CA GLY A 49 -4.64 4.00 3.92
C GLY A 49 -4.48 3.68 5.41
N ASN A 50 -4.30 2.41 5.80
CA ASN A 50 -4.00 2.06 7.20
C ASN A 50 -2.55 2.40 7.55
N PHE A 51 -1.60 2.01 6.70
CA PHE A 51 -0.19 2.26 6.93
C PHE A 51 0.10 3.77 7.01
N THR A 52 -0.47 4.54 6.09
CA THR A 52 -0.31 6.00 6.08
C THR A 52 -1.04 6.68 7.24
N ALA A 53 -2.16 6.12 7.72
CA ALA A 53 -2.79 6.60 8.95
C ALA A 53 -1.91 6.38 10.18
N LEU A 54 -1.15 5.28 10.24
CA LEU A 54 -0.17 5.04 11.30
C LEU A 54 1.01 6.00 11.17
N LEU A 55 1.48 6.26 9.95
CA LEU A 55 2.54 7.23 9.67
C LEU A 55 2.17 8.65 10.11
N GLN A 56 0.91 9.06 9.95
CA GLN A 56 0.43 10.37 10.44
C GLN A 56 0.51 10.52 11.98
N LEU A 57 0.64 9.42 12.73
CA LEU A 57 0.80 9.47 14.18
C LEU A 57 2.25 9.73 14.59
N THR A 58 3.20 9.71 13.66
CA THR A 58 4.65 9.80 13.96
C THR A 58 5.19 11.23 13.87
N GLU A 59 4.37 12.25 14.06
CA GLU A 59 4.84 13.64 14.14
C GLU A 59 5.82 13.81 15.31
N PRO A 60 6.95 14.54 15.13
CA PRO A 60 7.31 15.41 14.00
C PRO A 60 8.12 14.72 12.88
N SER A 61 8.30 13.40 12.95
CA SER A 61 9.13 12.63 12.01
C SER A 61 8.46 12.32 10.68
N ASN A 62 7.16 12.62 10.54
CA ASN A 62 6.44 12.42 9.30
C ASN A 62 6.84 13.49 8.28
N LEU A 63 7.43 13.05 7.17
CA LEU A 63 7.93 13.93 6.10
C LEU A 63 6.88 14.25 5.03
N TYR A 64 5.71 13.62 5.08
CA TYR A 64 4.65 13.84 4.10
C TYR A 64 3.72 14.98 4.54
N PRO A 65 3.56 16.05 3.73
CA PRO A 65 2.84 17.26 4.14
C PRO A 65 1.31 17.14 4.11
N GLY A 66 0.76 15.93 3.91
CA GLY A 66 -0.67 15.70 3.72
C GLY A 66 -1.08 14.24 3.84
N VAL A 67 -2.32 13.94 3.48
CA VAL A 67 -2.84 12.56 3.48
C VAL A 67 -2.23 11.76 2.33
N LEU A 68 -1.62 10.63 2.63
CA LEU A 68 -1.07 9.69 1.64
C LEU A 68 -1.91 8.41 1.61
N GLY A 69 -1.95 7.70 0.48
CA GLY A 69 -2.52 6.36 0.38
C GLY A 69 -4.04 6.28 0.49
N ARG A 70 -4.75 7.41 0.25
CA ARG A 70 -6.21 7.48 0.17
C ARG A 70 -6.63 8.26 -1.05
N VAL A 71 -7.75 7.84 -1.65
CA VAL A 71 -8.38 8.54 -2.77
C VAL A 71 -9.47 9.45 -2.19
N GLU A 72 -9.08 10.65 -1.80
CA GLU A 72 -9.96 11.68 -1.23
C GLU A 72 -9.46 13.08 -1.62
N ASP A 73 -10.37 14.06 -1.62
CA ASP A 73 -10.01 15.45 -1.96
C ASP A 73 -8.96 15.99 -0.98
N GLY A 74 -7.90 16.60 -1.52
CA GLY A 74 -6.80 17.16 -0.73
C GLY A 74 -5.72 16.16 -0.30
N ALA A 75 -5.86 14.87 -0.61
CA ALA A 75 -4.77 13.90 -0.46
C ALA A 75 -3.67 14.11 -1.52
N LEU A 76 -2.46 13.62 -1.22
CA LEU A 76 -1.35 13.59 -2.17
C LEU A 76 -1.74 12.75 -3.40
N ALA A 77 -1.43 13.27 -4.58
CA ALA A 77 -1.78 12.66 -5.86
C ALA A 77 -0.81 11.52 -6.23
N ASP A 78 -0.81 10.48 -5.40
CA ASP A 78 -0.05 9.25 -5.55
C ASP A 78 -1.01 8.11 -5.88
N LEU A 79 -1.06 7.71 -7.14
CA LEU A 79 -2.06 6.78 -7.67
C LEU A 79 -1.43 5.72 -8.58
N LEU A 80 -1.94 4.49 -8.45
CA LEU A 80 -1.69 3.40 -9.38
C LEU A 80 -3.01 3.05 -10.08
N LEU A 81 -3.00 3.05 -11.42
CA LEU A 81 -4.08 2.44 -12.20
C LEU A 81 -3.64 1.04 -12.61
N VAL A 82 -4.37 0.02 -12.19
CA VAL A 82 -4.04 -1.39 -12.41
C VAL A 82 -5.14 -2.04 -13.25
N ALA A 83 -4.79 -2.98 -14.15
CA ALA A 83 -5.81 -3.69 -14.91
C ALA A 83 -6.48 -4.78 -14.07
N GLY A 84 -7.79 -4.97 -14.29
CA GLY A 84 -8.61 -5.91 -13.54
C GLY A 84 -9.32 -5.29 -12.34
N ASN A 85 -9.91 -6.14 -11.49
CA ASN A 85 -10.60 -5.72 -10.27
C ASN A 85 -9.87 -6.29 -9.05
N LEU A 86 -9.21 -5.40 -8.29
CA LEU A 86 -8.41 -5.77 -7.12
C LEU A 86 -9.24 -6.34 -5.95
N LEU A 87 -10.56 -6.20 -5.97
CA LEU A 87 -11.45 -6.85 -4.99
C LEU A 87 -11.74 -8.32 -5.34
N VAL A 88 -11.53 -8.70 -6.61
CA VAL A 88 -11.64 -10.09 -7.08
C VAL A 88 -10.29 -10.78 -7.00
N ASP A 89 -9.23 -10.10 -7.44
CA ASP A 89 -7.85 -10.58 -7.35
C ASP A 89 -6.91 -9.45 -6.92
N SER A 90 -6.57 -9.43 -5.63
CA SER A 90 -5.68 -8.42 -5.07
C SER A 90 -4.20 -8.69 -5.36
N THR A 91 -3.82 -9.91 -5.76
CA THR A 91 -2.43 -10.23 -6.14
C THR A 91 -2.02 -9.54 -7.44
N ALA A 92 -2.98 -9.13 -8.26
CA ALA A 92 -2.73 -8.36 -9.47
C ALA A 92 -1.97 -7.04 -9.24
N VAL A 93 -1.90 -6.51 -8.00
CA VAL A 93 -1.08 -5.34 -7.66
C VAL A 93 0.41 -5.68 -7.50
N THR A 94 0.76 -6.94 -7.23
CA THR A 94 2.15 -7.38 -7.04
C THR A 94 2.86 -7.70 -8.37
N ASP A 95 2.08 -7.89 -9.45
CA ASP A 95 2.62 -7.92 -10.81
C ASP A 95 3.14 -6.53 -11.21
N ARG A 96 4.46 -6.43 -11.36
CA ARG A 96 5.16 -5.18 -11.70
C ARG A 96 4.80 -4.61 -13.08
N ASP A 97 4.30 -5.45 -13.99
CA ASP A 97 3.93 -5.03 -15.34
C ASP A 97 2.46 -4.61 -15.46
N ASN A 98 1.63 -4.98 -14.47
CA ASN A 98 0.20 -4.72 -14.51
C ASN A 98 -0.21 -3.23 -14.37
N PRO A 99 0.45 -2.39 -13.54
CA PRO A 99 0.12 -0.97 -13.45
C PRO A 99 0.22 -0.28 -14.82
N LYS A 100 -0.90 0.27 -15.30
CA LYS A 100 -1.02 0.99 -16.58
C LYS A 100 -0.66 2.46 -16.46
N ILE A 101 -0.98 3.05 -15.30
CA ILE A 101 -0.56 4.40 -14.92
C ILE A 101 0.14 4.34 -13.57
N ILE A 102 1.26 5.04 -13.46
CA ILE A 102 1.94 5.34 -12.19
C ILE A 102 2.00 6.86 -12.08
N MET A 103 1.27 7.41 -11.11
CA MET A 103 1.27 8.83 -10.78
C MET A 103 1.87 9.03 -9.39
N LYS A 104 2.74 10.02 -9.25
CA LYS A 104 3.32 10.44 -7.97
C LYS A 104 3.40 11.95 -7.94
N ASP A 105 2.90 12.56 -6.88
CA ASP A 105 2.80 14.01 -6.71
C ASP A 105 2.12 14.69 -7.91
N GLY A 106 1.09 14.05 -8.46
CA GLY A 106 0.35 14.52 -9.63
C GLY A 106 1.10 14.37 -10.97
N VAL A 107 2.37 13.95 -10.95
CA VAL A 107 3.18 13.71 -12.14
C VAL A 107 3.02 12.25 -12.58
N ILE A 108 2.73 12.05 -13.87
CA ILE A 108 2.61 10.73 -14.47
C ILE A 108 4.00 10.24 -14.89
N TYR A 109 4.45 9.13 -14.30
CA TYR A 109 5.74 8.48 -14.58
C TYR A 109 5.62 7.28 -15.54
N LYS A 110 4.46 6.64 -15.58
CA LYS A 110 4.13 5.56 -16.53
C LYS A 110 2.74 5.82 -17.08
N ASN A 111 2.56 5.69 -18.38
CA ASN A 111 1.25 5.66 -19.03
C ASN A 111 1.31 4.73 -20.25
N THR A 112 0.46 3.72 -20.25
CA THR A 112 0.38 2.68 -21.30
C THR A 112 -1.05 2.44 -21.78
N LEU A 113 -1.95 3.40 -21.52
CA LEU A 113 -3.32 3.40 -22.04
C LEU A 113 -3.36 3.78 -23.53
#